data_AF-W7IR54-F1
#
_entry.id   AF-W7IR54-F1
#
_cell.length_a   1.000
_cell.length_b   1.000
_cell.length_c   1.000
_cell.angle_alpha   90.00
_cell.angle_beta   90.00
_cell.angle_gamma   90.00
#
_symmetry.space_group_name_H-M   'P 1'
#
loop_
_entity.id
_entity.type
_entity.pdbx_description
1 polymer ?
#
loop_
_entity_poly.entity_id
_entity_poly.type
_entity_poly.pdbx_seq_one_letter_code
_entity_poly.pdbx_strand_id
1 'polypeptide(L)'
;MSARAGWVVPRRWLVALGVAAVVFLSWADLLLLFSPARSAVAALDRDAVWVEPGVAGVDADGVRRAFGERPLTMVVVAAGSPLAADESESCAAVTDAIDGIVNVLVVDGRFEHGCESDDLPLTTDRFGWDFANWTAYDNTTQFLRHDHRAMAEQLAAMYDNDLARGKLLREVRAFHSPAYRHLLPVALVGAVVVGVHGGSGLLERGLARLDDRRRERAAWRERRADLGAELALVAARMVHLPPTPELGDLSRDYLRALADWETARPGTSLSEVEARVRGLHERVR
;
A
#
# COMPACT_ATOMS: atom_id res chain seq x y z
N MET A 1 -17.05 -10.18 -30.68
CA MET A 1 -16.94 -10.58 -29.26
C MET A 1 -15.56 -11.22 -29.02
N SER A 2 -14.51 -10.46 -28.66
CA SER A 2 -13.26 -11.02 -28.07
C SER A 2 -12.27 -9.89 -27.70
N ALA A 3 -12.60 -9.06 -26.70
CA ALA A 3 -11.67 -8.04 -26.20
C ALA A 3 -11.58 -7.98 -24.65
N ARG A 4 -12.30 -8.87 -23.94
CA ARG A 4 -12.28 -8.91 -22.47
C ARG A 4 -11.10 -9.69 -21.88
N ALA A 5 -10.32 -10.41 -22.69
CA ALA A 5 -9.27 -11.31 -22.19
C ALA A 5 -7.94 -10.61 -21.83
N GLY A 6 -7.64 -9.44 -22.40
CA GLY A 6 -6.32 -8.80 -22.25
C GLY A 6 -6.07 -8.07 -20.92
N TRP A 7 -7.13 -7.64 -20.22
CA TRP A 7 -7.02 -6.80 -19.00
C TRP A 7 -7.16 -7.56 -17.68
N VAL A 8 -7.53 -8.84 -17.73
CA VAL A 8 -7.69 -9.68 -16.53
C VAL A 8 -6.33 -10.00 -15.91
N VAL A 9 -5.30 -10.17 -16.75
CA VAL A 9 -3.94 -10.52 -16.33
C VAL A 9 -3.28 -9.41 -15.49
N PRO A 10 -3.18 -8.15 -15.95
CA PRO A 10 -2.53 -7.08 -15.17
C PRO A 10 -3.26 -6.77 -13.86
N ARG A 11 -4.60 -6.90 -13.84
CA ARG A 11 -5.40 -6.70 -12.61
C ARG A 11 -5.12 -7.76 -11.56
N ARG A 12 -4.95 -9.03 -11.96
CA ARG A 12 -4.60 -10.12 -11.03
C ARG A 12 -3.21 -9.92 -10.43
N TRP A 13 -2.24 -9.47 -11.22
CA TRP A 13 -0.89 -9.18 -10.74
C TRP A 13 -0.84 -8.02 -9.75
N LEU A 14 -1.57 -6.93 -9.99
CA LEU A 14 -1.63 -5.81 -9.04
C LEU A 14 -2.26 -6.21 -7.71
N VAL A 15 -3.33 -7.02 -7.74
CA VAL A 15 -3.93 -7.56 -6.52
C VAL A 15 -2.96 -8.50 -5.81
N ALA A 16 -2.30 -9.40 -6.54
CA ALA A 16 -1.31 -10.31 -5.95
C ALA A 16 -0.13 -9.56 -5.32
N LEU A 17 0.35 -8.49 -5.95
CA LEU A 17 1.44 -7.67 -5.45
C LEU A 17 1.01 -6.86 -4.21
N GLY A 18 -0.22 -6.33 -4.20
CA GLY A 18 -0.80 -5.69 -3.02
C GLY A 18 -0.98 -6.66 -1.84
N VAL A 19 -1.48 -7.87 -2.10
CA VAL A 19 -1.58 -8.93 -1.07
C VAL A 19 -0.20 -9.33 -0.57
N ALA A 20 0.77 -9.54 -1.48
CA ALA A 20 2.14 -9.88 -1.10
C ALA A 20 2.79 -8.79 -0.25
N ALA A 21 2.60 -7.51 -0.60
CA ALA A 21 3.11 -6.39 0.19
C ALA A 21 2.46 -6.34 1.59
N VAL A 22 1.16 -6.60 1.71
CA VAL A 22 0.48 -6.64 3.02
C VAL A 22 0.96 -7.80 3.85
N VAL A 23 1.02 -9.02 3.28
CA VAL A 23 1.58 -10.19 3.96
C VAL A 23 3.01 -9.91 4.39
N PHE A 24 3.84 -9.30 3.54
CA PHE A 24 5.21 -8.94 3.88
C PHE A 24 5.31 -7.89 4.98
N LEU A 25 4.42 -6.88 5.01
CA LEU A 25 4.43 -5.83 6.03
C LEU A 25 3.82 -6.29 7.37
N SER A 26 2.89 -7.25 7.36
CA SER A 26 2.22 -7.76 8.56
C SER A 26 2.64 -9.18 8.93
N TRP A 27 3.77 -9.67 8.40
CA TRP A 27 4.16 -11.07 8.56
C TRP A 27 4.43 -11.42 10.03
N ALA A 28 5.14 -10.54 10.76
CA ALA A 28 5.44 -10.72 12.19
C ALA A 28 4.15 -10.77 13.02
N ASP A 29 3.21 -9.85 12.77
CA ASP A 29 1.89 -9.83 13.41
C ASP A 29 1.08 -11.10 13.09
N LEU A 30 1.18 -11.62 11.86
CA LEU A 30 0.51 -12.85 11.44
C LEU A 30 1.12 -14.09 12.09
N LEU A 31 2.45 -14.17 12.20
CA LEU A 31 3.12 -15.26 12.90
C LEU A 31 2.81 -15.23 14.40
N LEU A 32 2.70 -14.04 14.99
CA LEU A 32 2.32 -13.88 16.39
C LEU A 32 0.95 -14.53 16.70
N LEU A 33 0.01 -14.56 15.74
CA LEU A 33 -1.28 -15.22 15.94
C LEU A 33 -1.16 -16.72 16.26
N PHE A 34 -0.08 -17.35 15.80
CA PHE A 34 0.24 -18.76 15.99
C PHE A 34 1.33 -18.99 17.03
N SER A 35 1.99 -17.93 17.51
CA SER A 35 3.02 -18.00 18.54
C SER A 35 2.41 -18.18 19.95
N PRO A 36 3.02 -19.01 20.81
CA PRO A 36 2.67 -19.07 22.23
C PRO A 36 2.77 -17.71 22.95
N ALA A 37 3.61 -16.79 22.45
CA ALA A 37 3.86 -15.48 23.07
C ALA A 37 2.70 -14.49 22.89
N ARG A 38 1.69 -14.82 22.08
CA ARG A 38 0.55 -13.95 21.77
C ARG A 38 -0.12 -13.34 23.01
N SER A 39 -0.33 -14.15 24.05
CA SER A 39 -0.98 -13.71 25.29
C SER A 39 -0.10 -12.75 26.09
N ALA A 40 1.21 -13.01 26.13
CA ALA A 40 2.19 -12.13 26.74
C ALA A 40 2.25 -10.78 26.01
N VAL A 41 2.40 -10.78 24.69
CA VAL A 41 2.42 -9.55 23.88
C VAL A 41 1.15 -8.73 24.07
N ALA A 42 -0.02 -9.37 23.97
CA ALA A 42 -1.31 -8.67 24.12
C ALA A 42 -1.49 -8.00 25.50
N ALA A 43 -0.86 -8.55 26.54
CA ALA A 43 -0.88 -7.96 27.87
C ALA A 43 0.18 -6.86 28.03
N LEU A 44 1.42 -7.11 27.57
CA LEU A 44 2.55 -6.19 27.67
C LEU A 44 2.39 -4.93 26.83
N ASP A 45 1.55 -4.96 25.80
CA ASP A 45 1.12 -3.75 25.05
C ASP A 45 0.42 -2.71 25.95
N ARG A 46 -0.04 -3.11 27.15
CA ARG A 46 -0.76 -2.25 28.10
C ARG A 46 -0.25 -2.34 29.54
N ASP A 47 0.74 -3.19 29.80
CA ASP A 47 1.25 -3.47 31.14
C ASP A 47 2.77 -3.70 31.09
N ALA A 48 3.44 -3.63 32.24
CA ALA A 48 4.87 -3.86 32.34
C ALA A 48 5.23 -5.31 32.68
N VAL A 49 4.25 -6.09 33.14
CA VAL A 49 4.46 -7.46 33.57
C VAL A 49 3.34 -8.33 33.06
N TRP A 50 3.71 -9.49 32.52
CA TRP A 50 2.77 -10.56 32.23
C TRP A 50 3.19 -11.80 33.01
N VAL A 51 2.22 -12.41 33.69
CA VAL A 51 2.39 -13.63 34.45
C VAL A 51 1.53 -14.69 33.82
N GLU A 52 2.15 -15.81 33.45
CA GLU A 52 1.46 -16.94 32.85
C GLU A 52 0.35 -17.45 33.79
N PRO A 53 -0.85 -17.74 33.26
CA PRO A 53 -1.93 -18.31 34.07
C PRO A 53 -1.49 -19.58 34.80
N GLY A 54 -1.63 -19.58 36.13
CA GLY A 54 -1.24 -20.70 37.00
C GLY A 54 0.11 -20.52 37.70
N VAL A 55 0.91 -19.54 37.31
CA VAL A 55 2.10 -19.13 38.07
C VAL A 55 1.66 -18.31 39.28
N ALA A 56 2.07 -18.74 40.48
CA ALA A 56 1.73 -18.11 41.75
C ALA A 56 2.95 -17.48 42.41
N GLY A 57 2.72 -16.58 43.38
CA GLY A 57 3.79 -15.97 44.19
C GLY A 57 4.55 -14.83 43.50
N VAL A 58 4.05 -14.31 42.38
CA VAL A 58 4.65 -13.17 41.67
C VAL A 58 4.08 -11.85 42.20
N ASP A 59 4.95 -10.97 42.69
CA ASP A 59 4.59 -9.58 43.08
C ASP A 59 4.49 -8.68 41.85
N ALA A 60 3.46 -8.87 41.03
CA ALA A 60 3.26 -8.11 39.79
C ALA A 60 3.17 -6.59 40.04
N ASP A 61 2.53 -6.17 41.14
CA ASP A 61 2.43 -4.74 41.50
C ASP A 61 3.78 -4.16 41.97
N GLY A 62 4.61 -4.96 42.62
CA GLY A 62 6.01 -4.64 42.90
C GLY A 62 6.81 -4.42 41.62
N VAL A 63 6.71 -5.34 40.66
CA VAL A 63 7.38 -5.25 39.36
C VAL A 63 6.95 -3.98 38.60
N ARG A 64 5.64 -3.72 38.50
CA ARG A 64 5.10 -2.50 37.87
C ARG A 64 5.66 -1.23 38.51
N ARG A 65 5.71 -1.16 39.84
CA ARG A 65 6.25 -0.01 40.57
C ARG A 65 7.75 0.15 40.37
N ALA A 66 8.50 -0.94 40.31
CA ALA A 66 9.94 -0.91 40.06
C ALA A 66 10.24 -0.35 38.66
N PHE A 67 9.53 -0.82 37.64
CA PHE A 67 9.69 -0.35 36.26
C PHE A 67 9.20 1.09 36.08
N GLY A 68 8.05 1.45 36.65
CA GLY A 68 7.47 2.78 36.50
C GLY A 68 7.16 3.11 35.04
N GLU A 69 7.68 4.25 34.55
CA GLU A 69 7.46 4.73 33.16
C GLU A 69 8.52 4.20 32.17
N ARG A 70 9.50 3.44 32.64
CA ARG A 70 10.61 2.93 31.81
C ARG A 70 10.09 1.91 30.79
N PRO A 71 10.71 1.78 29.62
CA PRO A 71 10.34 0.80 28.62
C PRO A 71 10.84 -0.63 28.95
N LEU A 72 10.57 -1.12 30.17
CA LEU A 72 11.05 -2.41 30.70
C LEU A 72 9.93 -3.42 30.96
N THR A 73 9.88 -4.53 30.23
CA THR A 73 8.84 -5.55 30.40
C THR A 73 9.38 -6.82 31.04
N MET A 74 8.51 -7.55 31.73
CA MET A 74 8.83 -8.85 32.34
C MET A 74 7.76 -9.89 32.01
N VAL A 75 8.18 -11.02 31.47
CA VAL A 75 7.37 -12.22 31.23
C VAL A 75 7.74 -13.25 32.28
N VAL A 76 6.77 -13.72 33.06
CA VAL A 76 7.00 -14.74 34.10
C VAL A 76 6.21 -16.01 33.77
N VAL A 77 6.91 -17.14 33.61
CA VAL A 77 6.34 -18.43 33.18
C VAL A 77 6.78 -19.57 34.09
N ALA A 78 6.03 -20.68 34.03
CA ALA A 78 6.46 -21.93 34.67
C ALA A 78 7.51 -22.66 33.79
N ALA A 79 8.34 -23.51 34.41
CA ALA A 79 9.34 -24.32 33.68
C ALA A 79 8.76 -25.24 32.59
N GLY A 80 7.48 -25.64 32.70
CA GLY A 80 6.79 -26.44 31.69
C GLY A 80 6.06 -25.63 30.62
N SER A 81 6.20 -24.30 30.62
CA SER A 81 5.53 -23.42 29.66
C SER A 81 6.05 -23.65 28.25
N PRO A 82 5.21 -23.57 27.21
CA PRO A 82 5.68 -23.49 25.82
C PRO A 82 6.65 -22.32 25.59
N LEU A 83 6.55 -21.24 26.37
CA LEU A 83 7.45 -20.09 26.31
C LEU A 83 8.83 -20.36 26.91
N ALA A 84 8.94 -21.39 27.76
CA ALA A 84 10.19 -21.85 28.32
C ALA A 84 10.85 -22.96 27.47
N ALA A 85 10.24 -23.37 26.36
CA ALA A 85 10.82 -24.37 25.47
C ALA A 85 11.90 -23.79 24.54
N ASP A 86 11.73 -22.51 24.18
CA ASP A 86 12.72 -21.70 23.48
C ASP A 86 12.63 -20.27 24.04
N GLU A 87 13.47 -19.99 25.03
CA GLU A 87 13.49 -18.73 25.77
C GLU A 87 13.91 -17.56 24.88
N SER A 88 14.81 -17.82 23.93
CA SER A 88 15.30 -16.82 22.99
C SER A 88 14.21 -16.43 21.99
N GLU A 89 13.56 -17.41 21.35
CA GLU A 89 12.45 -17.15 20.42
C GLU A 89 11.28 -16.46 21.14
N SER A 90 10.94 -16.91 22.35
CA SER A 90 9.82 -16.35 23.11
C SER A 90 10.06 -14.90 23.53
N CYS A 91 11.29 -14.59 23.93
CA CYS A 91 11.69 -13.24 24.28
C CYS A 91 11.78 -12.33 23.05
N ALA A 92 12.32 -12.81 21.93
CA ALA A 92 12.35 -12.10 20.65
C ALA A 92 10.94 -11.81 20.12
N ALA A 93 10.01 -12.77 20.22
CA ALA A 93 8.63 -12.58 19.81
C ALA A 93 7.93 -11.42 20.55
N VAL A 94 8.37 -11.09 21.77
CA VAL A 94 7.87 -9.94 22.52
C VAL A 94 8.50 -8.64 22.03
N THR A 95 9.83 -8.59 21.85
CA THR A 95 10.54 -7.38 21.43
C THR A 95 10.38 -7.04 19.95
N ASP A 96 10.12 -8.03 19.10
CA ASP A 96 9.76 -7.81 17.68
C ASP A 96 8.33 -7.26 17.55
N ALA A 97 7.49 -7.55 18.55
CA ALA A 97 6.11 -7.12 18.57
C ALA A 97 5.88 -5.85 19.40
N ILE A 98 6.85 -5.37 20.18
CA ILE A 98 6.70 -4.16 20.97
C ILE A 98 7.95 -3.31 20.76
N ASP A 99 7.73 -2.16 20.13
CA ASP A 99 8.78 -1.22 19.74
C ASP A 99 9.38 -0.53 20.98
N GLY A 100 10.70 -0.33 20.96
CA GLY A 100 11.44 0.48 21.92
C GLY A 100 11.53 -0.08 23.35
N ILE A 101 11.21 -1.36 23.57
CA ILE A 101 11.29 -2.01 24.89
C ILE A 101 12.53 -2.88 25.10
N VAL A 102 12.81 -3.13 26.38
CA VAL A 102 13.71 -4.15 26.90
C VAL A 102 12.86 -5.16 27.67
N ASN A 103 12.91 -6.42 27.30
CA ASN A 103 12.12 -7.49 27.89
C ASN A 103 13.01 -8.50 28.63
N VAL A 104 12.53 -9.01 29.76
CA VAL A 104 13.13 -10.17 30.43
C VAL A 104 12.12 -11.32 30.53
N LEU A 105 12.60 -12.53 30.28
CA LEU A 105 11.89 -13.77 30.50
C LEU A 105 12.40 -14.44 31.78
N VAL A 106 11.48 -14.66 32.71
CA VAL A 106 11.71 -15.33 33.99
C VAL A 106 10.98 -16.66 33.97
N VAL A 107 11.72 -17.76 34.13
CA VAL A 107 11.18 -19.12 34.16
C VAL A 107 11.37 -19.70 35.56
N ASP A 108 10.29 -20.18 36.18
CA ASP A 108 10.33 -20.74 37.55
C ASP A 108 11.06 -19.82 38.57
N GLY A 109 10.82 -18.51 38.44
CA GLY A 109 11.41 -17.49 39.30
C GLY A 109 12.92 -17.29 39.11
N ARG A 110 13.48 -17.67 37.96
CA ARG A 110 14.86 -17.38 37.57
C ARG A 110 14.89 -16.59 36.27
N PHE A 111 15.80 -15.62 36.16
CA PHE A 111 16.12 -15.03 34.86
C PHE A 111 16.69 -16.12 33.95
N GLU A 112 16.13 -16.26 32.75
CA GLU A 112 16.66 -17.18 31.73
C GLU A 112 17.11 -16.43 30.48
N HIS A 113 16.39 -15.39 30.07
CA HIS A 113 16.75 -14.63 28.88
C HIS A 113 16.28 -13.18 28.92
N GLY A 114 17.02 -12.31 28.25
CA GLY A 114 16.66 -10.91 28.06
C GLY A 114 16.89 -10.51 26.62
N CYS A 115 16.03 -9.62 26.12
CA CYS A 115 16.09 -9.12 24.75
C CYS A 115 15.74 -7.66 24.73
N GLU A 116 16.22 -6.97 23.70
CA GLU A 116 15.81 -5.63 23.36
C GLU A 116 15.22 -5.57 21.95
N SER A 117 14.26 -4.67 21.80
CA SER A 117 13.71 -4.28 20.50
C SER A 117 14.77 -3.69 19.57
N ASP A 118 14.59 -3.88 18.27
CA ASP A 118 15.54 -3.44 17.24
C ASP A 118 15.70 -1.92 17.15
N ASP A 119 14.67 -1.21 17.56
CA ASP A 119 14.54 0.24 17.53
C ASP A 119 14.89 0.89 18.87
N LEU A 120 15.36 0.13 19.87
CA LEU A 120 15.86 0.69 21.12
C LEU A 120 17.00 1.70 20.81
N PRO A 121 16.92 2.95 21.30
CA PRO A 121 17.83 4.02 20.90
C PRO A 121 19.19 3.93 21.60
N LEU A 122 19.97 2.92 21.21
CA LEU A 122 21.33 2.68 21.66
C LEU A 122 22.31 3.61 20.93
N THR A 123 23.27 4.16 21.67
CA THR A 123 24.36 5.01 21.14
C THR A 123 25.70 4.27 21.04
N THR A 124 25.71 2.98 21.41
CA THR A 124 26.88 2.10 21.46
C THR A 124 26.71 0.91 20.52
N ASP A 125 27.78 0.14 20.32
CA ASP A 125 27.71 -1.16 19.65
C ASP A 125 26.69 -2.08 20.32
N ARG A 126 25.71 -2.54 19.54
CA ARG A 126 24.57 -3.31 20.06
C ARG A 126 24.96 -4.70 20.51
N PHE A 127 25.75 -5.43 19.71
CA PHE A 127 26.14 -6.80 20.04
C PHE A 127 26.97 -6.87 21.32
N GLY A 128 27.97 -5.99 21.46
CA GLY A 128 28.77 -5.91 22.68
C GLY A 128 27.96 -5.44 23.89
N TRP A 129 26.98 -4.55 23.69
CA TRP A 129 26.08 -4.12 24.75
C TRP A 129 25.17 -5.25 25.22
N ASP A 130 24.49 -5.93 24.29
CA ASP A 130 23.59 -7.07 24.52
C ASP A 130 24.28 -8.16 25.36
N PHE A 131 25.41 -8.67 24.87
CA PHE A 131 26.17 -9.70 25.58
C PHE A 131 26.60 -9.26 26.98
N ALA A 132 27.15 -8.05 27.13
CA ALA A 132 27.65 -7.58 28.41
C ALA A 132 26.51 -7.27 29.41
N ASN A 133 25.41 -6.71 28.91
CA ASN A 133 24.26 -6.31 29.71
C ASN A 133 23.55 -7.54 30.28
N TRP A 134 23.21 -8.52 29.44
CA TRP A 134 22.51 -9.71 29.92
C TRP A 134 23.39 -10.62 30.77
N THR A 135 24.68 -10.72 30.45
CA THR A 135 25.65 -11.41 31.33
C THR A 135 25.72 -10.72 32.70
N ALA A 136 25.74 -9.39 32.76
CA ALA A 136 25.75 -8.68 34.04
C ALA A 136 24.44 -8.88 34.81
N TYR A 137 23.29 -8.80 34.12
CA TYR A 137 21.99 -8.98 34.75
C TYR A 137 21.83 -10.39 35.32
N ASP A 138 22.17 -11.43 34.55
CA ASP A 138 22.17 -12.82 35.03
C ASP A 138 23.01 -12.97 36.32
N ASN A 139 24.26 -12.51 36.28
CA ASN A 139 25.17 -12.57 37.42
C ASN A 139 24.64 -11.82 38.66
N THR A 140 23.95 -10.70 38.48
CA THR A 140 23.40 -9.92 39.60
C THR A 140 22.09 -10.48 40.16
N THR A 141 21.34 -11.23 39.35
CA THR A 141 20.01 -11.75 39.71
C THR A 141 19.99 -13.23 40.05
N GLN A 142 21.08 -13.98 39.82
CA GLN A 142 21.18 -15.41 40.12
C GLN A 142 20.80 -15.81 41.56
N PHE A 143 20.93 -14.89 42.53
CA PHE A 143 20.59 -15.12 43.94
C PHE A 143 19.15 -14.72 44.30
N LEU A 144 18.43 -14.04 43.42
CA LEU A 144 17.11 -13.47 43.66
C LEU A 144 15.98 -14.45 43.30
N ARG A 145 16.21 -15.77 43.43
CA ARG A 145 15.25 -16.79 42.98
C ARG A 145 13.87 -16.55 43.60
N HIS A 146 12.85 -16.49 42.75
CA HIS A 146 11.45 -16.17 43.06
C HIS A 146 11.18 -14.73 43.58
N ASP A 147 12.19 -13.88 43.71
CA ASP A 147 12.04 -12.46 44.04
C ASP A 147 11.98 -11.60 42.77
N HIS A 148 10.87 -11.75 42.04
CA HIS A 148 10.59 -11.06 40.79
C HIS A 148 10.66 -9.54 40.92
N ARG A 149 10.28 -9.00 42.09
CA ARG A 149 10.36 -7.57 42.37
C ARG A 149 11.82 -7.12 42.46
N ALA A 150 12.66 -7.82 43.22
CA ALA A 150 14.07 -7.48 43.30
C ALA A 150 14.77 -7.59 41.94
N MET A 151 14.43 -8.59 41.12
CA MET A 151 14.91 -8.68 39.73
C MET A 151 14.50 -7.43 38.92
N ALA A 152 13.22 -7.03 39.00
CA ALA A 152 12.74 -5.82 38.32
C ALA A 152 13.44 -4.54 38.80
N GLU A 153 13.72 -4.41 40.09
CA GLU A 153 14.49 -3.31 40.67
C GLU A 153 15.94 -3.29 40.14
N GLN A 154 16.59 -4.45 40.00
CA GLN A 154 17.93 -4.54 39.38
C GLN A 154 17.90 -4.14 37.90
N LEU A 155 16.91 -4.59 37.14
CA LEU A 155 16.79 -4.24 35.72
C LEU A 155 16.56 -2.74 35.54
N ALA A 156 15.70 -2.15 36.35
CA ALA A 156 15.45 -0.71 36.37
C ALA A 156 16.72 0.07 36.71
N ALA A 157 17.49 -0.37 37.70
CA ALA A 157 18.75 0.25 38.08
C ALA A 157 19.81 0.16 36.95
N MET A 158 19.88 -0.98 36.26
CA MET A 158 20.77 -1.16 35.11
C MET A 158 20.41 -0.23 33.96
N TYR A 159 19.12 -0.16 33.61
CA TYR A 159 18.61 0.76 32.58
C TYR A 159 18.92 2.23 32.92
N ASP A 160 18.65 2.65 34.16
CA ASP A 160 18.93 4.02 34.61
C ASP A 160 20.44 4.35 34.58
N ASN A 161 21.29 3.37 34.91
CA ASN A 161 22.74 3.54 34.82
C ASN A 161 23.21 3.67 33.35
N ASP A 162 22.62 2.92 32.42
CA ASP A 162 22.98 3.03 31.00
C ASP A 162 22.46 4.34 30.37
N LEU A 163 21.30 4.83 30.80
CA LEU A 163 20.83 6.20 30.50
C LEU A 163 21.82 7.24 31.05
N ALA A 164 22.22 7.13 32.32
CA ALA A 164 23.15 8.07 32.94
C ALA A 164 24.54 8.09 32.28
N ARG A 165 24.96 6.95 31.72
CA ARG A 165 26.19 6.81 30.93
C ARG A 165 26.04 7.27 29.48
N GLY A 166 24.84 7.68 29.06
CA GLY A 166 24.55 8.12 27.70
C GLY A 166 24.57 7.00 26.66
N LYS A 167 24.48 5.73 27.09
CA LYS A 167 24.39 4.56 26.19
C LYS A 167 23.01 4.39 25.59
N LEU A 168 22.00 4.87 26.30
CA LEU A 168 20.60 4.87 25.90
C LEU A 168 20.10 6.30 25.85
N LEU A 169 19.25 6.62 24.87
CA LEU A 169 18.47 7.85 24.89
C LEU A 169 17.25 7.66 25.78
N ARG A 170 16.87 8.73 26.50
CA ARG A 170 15.71 8.69 27.38
C ARG A 170 14.44 8.60 26.54
N GLU A 171 13.78 7.46 26.63
CA GLU A 171 12.43 7.27 26.12
C GLU A 171 11.47 6.96 27.26
N VAL A 172 10.24 7.43 27.11
CA VAL A 172 9.13 7.03 27.97
C VAL A 172 8.40 5.94 27.22
N ARG A 173 8.01 4.87 27.91
CA ARG A 173 7.21 3.82 27.29
C ARG A 173 5.98 4.42 26.62
N ALA A 174 5.87 4.25 25.31
CA ALA A 174 4.65 4.52 24.57
C ALA A 174 3.79 3.25 24.55
N PHE A 175 2.70 3.25 25.31
CA PHE A 175 1.66 2.22 25.14
C PHE A 175 0.99 2.46 23.78
N HIS A 176 1.22 1.54 22.85
CA HIS A 176 0.56 1.61 21.56
C HIS A 176 -0.85 1.06 21.70
N SER A 177 -1.81 1.69 21.01
CA SER A 177 -3.13 1.11 20.85
C SER A 177 -3.03 0.01 19.80
N PRO A 178 -3.44 -1.24 20.09
CA PRO A 178 -3.34 -2.33 19.13
C PRO A 178 -4.22 -2.09 17.89
N ALA A 179 -5.21 -1.19 18.00
CA ALA A 179 -6.03 -0.80 16.86
C ALA A 179 -5.22 -0.08 15.78
N TYR A 180 -4.24 0.77 16.14
CA TYR A 180 -3.48 1.53 15.15
C TYR A 180 -2.59 0.63 14.29
N ARG A 181 -2.00 -0.42 14.91
CA ARG A 181 -1.16 -1.42 14.25
C ARG A 181 -1.90 -2.15 13.12
N HIS A 182 -3.21 -2.38 13.27
CA HIS A 182 -4.02 -3.06 12.26
C HIS A 182 -4.74 -2.12 11.28
N LEU A 183 -4.93 -0.84 11.62
CA LEU A 183 -5.63 0.11 10.75
C LEU A 183 -4.83 0.47 9.50
N LEU A 184 -3.51 0.62 9.61
CA LEU A 184 -2.65 1.02 8.50
C LEU A 184 -2.59 -0.05 7.39
N PRO A 185 -2.37 -1.35 7.69
CA PRO A 185 -2.44 -2.41 6.69
C PRO A 185 -3.82 -2.52 6.03
N VAL A 186 -4.91 -2.45 6.82
CA VAL A 186 -6.29 -2.51 6.30
C VAL A 186 -6.60 -1.33 5.40
N ALA A 187 -6.18 -0.13 5.77
CA ALA A 187 -6.35 1.08 4.94
C ALA A 187 -5.56 0.96 3.62
N LEU A 188 -4.36 0.38 3.66
CA LEU A 188 -3.52 0.18 2.49
C LEU A 188 -4.14 -0.84 1.51
N VAL A 189 -4.69 -1.95 2.02
CA VAL A 189 -5.49 -2.89 1.24
C VAL A 189 -6.69 -2.19 0.60
N GLY A 190 -7.44 -1.43 1.40
CA GLY A 190 -8.60 -0.67 0.93
C GLY A 190 -8.22 0.29 -0.20
N ALA A 191 -7.13 1.03 -0.05
CA ALA A 191 -6.62 1.96 -1.05
C ALA A 191 -6.21 1.26 -2.35
N VAL A 192 -5.54 0.10 -2.27
CA VAL A 192 -5.17 -0.69 -3.46
C VAL A 192 -6.42 -1.23 -4.17
N VAL A 193 -7.39 -1.78 -3.44
CA VAL A 193 -8.64 -2.30 -4.00
C VAL A 193 -9.44 -1.19 -4.68
N VAL A 194 -9.59 -0.05 -4.01
CA VAL A 194 -10.28 1.14 -4.54
C VAL A 194 -9.53 1.70 -5.75
N GLY A 195 -8.20 1.79 -5.70
CA GLY A 195 -7.38 2.26 -6.81
C GLY A 195 -7.49 1.38 -8.04
N VAL A 196 -7.45 0.05 -7.86
CA VAL A 196 -7.60 -0.92 -8.96
C VAL A 196 -9.00 -0.89 -9.55
N HIS A 197 -10.05 -0.87 -8.72
CA HIS A 197 -11.44 -0.85 -9.21
C HIS A 197 -11.82 0.51 -9.80
N GLY A 198 -11.50 1.61 -9.12
CA GLY A 198 -11.76 2.97 -9.58
C GLY A 198 -10.97 3.33 -10.84
N GLY A 199 -9.69 2.96 -10.89
CA GLY A 199 -8.82 3.19 -12.04
C GLY A 199 -9.30 2.44 -13.29
N SER A 200 -9.74 1.19 -13.14
CA SER A 200 -10.28 0.41 -14.27
C SER A 200 -11.52 1.05 -14.89
N GLY A 201 -12.44 1.58 -14.09
CA GLY A 201 -13.65 2.21 -14.59
C GLY A 201 -13.39 3.51 -15.36
N LEU A 202 -12.41 4.30 -14.93
CA LEU A 202 -12.00 5.53 -15.64
C LEU A 202 -11.29 5.22 -16.96
N LEU A 203 -10.43 4.20 -16.98
CA LEU A 203 -9.75 3.72 -18.18
C LEU A 203 -10.74 3.19 -19.22
N GLU A 204 -11.72 2.39 -18.81
CA GLU A 204 -12.76 1.88 -19.72
C GLU A 204 -13.58 3.02 -20.36
N ARG A 205 -13.97 4.03 -19.57
CA ARG A 205 -14.65 5.23 -20.09
C ARG A 205 -13.77 6.05 -21.03
N GLY A 206 -12.47 6.14 -20.74
CA GLY A 206 -11.50 6.82 -21.59
C GLY A 206 -11.31 6.11 -22.94
N LEU A 207 -11.20 4.78 -22.92
CA LEU A 207 -11.05 3.95 -24.11
C LEU A 207 -12.31 3.97 -24.98
N ALA A 208 -13.50 3.91 -24.38
CA ALA A 208 -14.77 4.02 -25.12
C ALA A 208 -14.87 5.35 -25.89
N ARG A 209 -14.54 6.48 -25.24
CA ARG A 209 -14.52 7.80 -25.91
C ARG A 209 -13.49 7.90 -27.03
N LEU A 210 -12.36 7.20 -26.92
CA LEU A 210 -11.36 7.15 -27.99
C LEU A 210 -11.86 6.33 -29.18
N ASP A 211 -12.56 5.22 -28.93
CA ASP A 211 -13.11 4.38 -29.98
C ASP A 211 -14.24 5.10 -30.74
N ASP A 212 -15.12 5.80 -30.03
CA ASP A 212 -16.16 6.63 -30.65
C ASP A 212 -15.56 7.72 -31.56
N ARG A 213 -14.54 8.44 -31.07
CA ARG A 213 -13.82 9.43 -31.88
C ARG A 213 -13.15 8.83 -33.12
N ARG A 214 -12.66 7.58 -33.03
CA ARG A 214 -12.08 6.88 -34.19
C ARG A 214 -13.15 6.54 -35.22
N ARG A 215 -14.33 6.07 -34.78
CA ARG A 215 -15.47 5.77 -35.65
C ARG A 215 -16.00 7.02 -36.34
N GLU A 216 -16.17 8.11 -35.59
CA GLU A 216 -16.57 9.42 -36.15
C GLU A 216 -15.59 9.92 -37.22
N ARG A 217 -14.27 9.82 -36.96
CA ARG A 217 -13.25 10.19 -37.95
C ARG A 217 -13.20 9.26 -39.16
N ALA A 218 -13.53 7.98 -39.00
CA ALA A 218 -13.63 7.05 -40.12
C ALA A 218 -14.82 7.40 -41.01
N ALA A 219 -16.01 7.56 -40.42
CA ALA A 219 -17.22 7.96 -41.14
C ALA A 219 -17.08 9.33 -41.82
N TRP A 220 -16.41 10.29 -41.17
CA TRP A 220 -16.13 11.59 -41.77
C TRP A 220 -15.21 11.49 -43.00
N ARG A 221 -14.18 10.63 -42.95
CA ARG A 221 -13.26 10.42 -44.08
C ARG A 221 -13.94 9.77 -45.27
N GLU A 222 -14.80 8.79 -45.00
CA GLU A 222 -15.61 8.11 -46.02
C GLU A 222 -16.52 9.11 -46.74
N ARG A 223 -17.33 9.87 -46.00
CA ARG A 223 -18.20 10.91 -46.57
C ARG A 223 -17.43 11.96 -47.36
N ARG A 224 -16.24 12.37 -46.89
CA ARG A 224 -15.39 13.32 -47.63
C ARG A 224 -14.91 12.72 -48.95
N ALA A 225 -14.53 11.45 -48.97
CA ALA A 225 -14.10 10.77 -50.18
C ALA A 225 -15.25 10.67 -51.20
N ASP A 226 -16.46 10.33 -50.75
CA ASP A 226 -17.66 10.27 -51.58
C ASP A 226 -17.96 11.63 -52.22
N LEU A 227 -17.95 12.71 -51.44
CA LEU A 227 -18.14 14.08 -51.97
C LEU A 227 -17.06 14.47 -52.99
N GLY A 228 -15.82 14.02 -52.79
CA GLY A 228 -14.73 14.24 -53.75
C GLY A 228 -15.00 13.53 -55.08
N ALA A 229 -15.50 12.29 -55.03
CA ALA A 229 -15.90 11.54 -56.22
C ALA A 229 -17.09 12.20 -56.94
N GLU A 230 -18.10 12.68 -56.20
CA GLU A 230 -19.23 13.40 -56.77
C GLU A 230 -18.82 14.72 -57.45
N LEU A 231 -17.93 15.49 -56.82
CA LEU A 231 -17.36 16.70 -57.42
C LEU A 231 -16.59 16.38 -58.72
N ALA A 232 -15.82 15.29 -58.76
CA ALA A 232 -15.13 14.87 -59.98
C ALA A 232 -16.12 14.50 -61.10
N LEU A 233 -17.24 13.85 -60.76
CA LEU A 233 -18.31 13.55 -61.73
C LEU A 233 -18.97 14.82 -62.28
N VAL A 234 -19.25 15.81 -61.41
CA VAL A 234 -19.79 17.11 -61.84
C VAL A 234 -18.83 17.79 -62.83
N ALA A 235 -17.54 17.85 -62.50
CA ALA A 235 -16.52 18.43 -63.37
C ALA A 235 -16.48 17.74 -64.74
N ALA A 236 -16.48 16.40 -64.77
CA ALA A 236 -16.47 15.63 -66.01
C ALA A 236 -17.70 15.94 -66.89
N ARG A 237 -18.89 16.11 -66.31
CA ARG A 237 -20.11 16.47 -67.06
C ARG A 237 -20.06 17.90 -67.59
N MET A 238 -19.55 18.84 -66.79
CA MET A 238 -19.45 20.25 -67.19
C MET A 238 -18.58 20.46 -68.43
N VAL A 239 -17.52 19.66 -68.61
CA VAL A 239 -16.64 19.72 -69.80
C VAL A 239 -17.41 19.46 -71.10
N HIS A 240 -18.52 18.72 -71.04
CA HIS A 240 -19.34 18.38 -72.20
C HIS A 240 -20.49 19.36 -72.47
N LEU A 241 -20.66 20.41 -71.66
CA LEU A 241 -21.71 21.42 -71.85
C LEU A 241 -21.29 22.48 -72.88
N PRO A 242 -22.23 23.01 -73.70
CA PRO A 242 -21.93 24.09 -74.63
C PRO A 242 -21.60 25.39 -73.89
N PRO A 243 -20.77 26.28 -74.46
CA PRO A 243 -20.37 27.53 -73.82
C PRO A 243 -21.55 28.51 -73.77
N THR A 244 -22.25 28.55 -72.65
CA THR A 244 -23.35 29.48 -72.36
C THR A 244 -23.01 30.36 -71.15
N PRO A 245 -23.68 31.52 -70.97
CA PRO A 245 -23.52 32.33 -69.76
C PRO A 245 -23.78 31.55 -68.45
N GLU A 246 -24.72 30.61 -68.48
CA GLU A 246 -25.08 29.75 -67.35
C GLU A 246 -23.91 28.82 -66.93
N LEU A 247 -23.04 28.43 -67.87
CA LEU A 247 -21.83 27.66 -67.59
C LEU A 247 -20.83 28.45 -66.73
N GLY A 248 -20.79 29.77 -66.87
CA GLY A 248 -19.97 30.65 -66.04
C GLY A 248 -20.43 30.68 -64.58
N ASP A 249 -21.75 30.71 -64.35
CA ASP A 249 -22.32 30.64 -63.01
C ASP A 249 -22.08 29.28 -62.36
N LEU A 250 -22.32 28.21 -63.12
CA LEU A 250 -22.09 26.85 -62.68
C LEU A 250 -20.61 26.59 -62.34
N SER A 251 -19.67 27.13 -63.11
CA SER A 251 -18.23 27.05 -62.84
C SER A 251 -17.83 27.76 -61.56
N ARG A 252 -18.43 28.92 -61.26
CA ARG A 252 -18.19 29.63 -60.00
C ARG A 252 -18.73 28.86 -58.81
N ASP A 253 -19.92 28.27 -58.94
CA ASP A 253 -20.52 27.46 -57.88
C ASP A 253 -19.74 26.16 -57.64
N TYR A 254 -19.24 25.52 -58.70
CA TYR A 254 -18.34 24.37 -58.61
C TYR A 254 -17.03 24.70 -57.88
N LEU A 255 -16.35 25.78 -58.27
CA LEU A 255 -15.08 26.18 -57.63
C LEU A 255 -15.26 26.53 -56.14
N ARG A 256 -16.40 27.11 -55.76
CA ARG A 256 -16.74 27.34 -54.34
C ARG A 256 -16.94 26.02 -53.60
N ALA A 257 -17.72 25.09 -54.16
CA ALA A 257 -17.93 23.78 -53.54
C ALA A 257 -16.62 22.99 -53.41
N LEU A 258 -15.72 23.08 -54.39
CA LEU A 258 -14.38 22.49 -54.34
C LEU A 258 -13.51 23.11 -53.24
N ALA A 259 -13.47 24.44 -53.14
CA ALA A 259 -12.71 25.14 -52.10
C ALA A 259 -13.23 24.80 -50.69
N ASP A 260 -14.55 24.73 -50.51
CA ASP A 260 -15.18 24.34 -49.24
C ASP A 260 -14.85 22.87 -48.89
N TRP A 261 -14.82 21.96 -49.88
CA TRP A 261 -14.42 20.57 -49.70
C TRP A 261 -12.92 20.41 -49.36
N GLU A 262 -12.03 21.18 -50.00
CA GLU A 262 -10.58 21.14 -49.73
C GLU A 262 -10.25 21.62 -48.32
N THR A 263 -10.91 22.68 -47.86
CA THR A 263 -10.68 23.29 -46.54
C THR A 263 -11.36 22.57 -45.38
N ALA A 264 -12.29 21.64 -45.65
CA ALA A 264 -12.96 20.84 -44.61
C ALA A 264 -11.97 20.01 -43.77
N ARG A 265 -12.12 20.04 -42.44
CA ARG A 265 -11.25 19.36 -41.47
C ARG A 265 -11.99 18.29 -40.68
N PRO A 266 -11.30 17.25 -40.18
CA PRO A 266 -11.94 16.23 -39.35
C PRO A 266 -12.68 16.87 -38.17
N GLY A 267 -14.00 16.63 -38.07
CA GLY A 267 -14.87 17.20 -37.04
C GLY A 267 -15.72 18.39 -37.49
N THR A 268 -15.54 18.93 -38.71
CA THR A 268 -16.47 19.92 -39.30
C THR A 268 -17.63 19.21 -40.00
N SER A 269 -18.83 19.80 -39.95
CA SER A 269 -19.98 19.28 -40.72
C SER A 269 -19.70 19.37 -42.22
N LEU A 270 -20.07 18.32 -42.98
CA LEU A 270 -19.98 18.28 -44.45
C LEU A 270 -21.34 18.55 -45.12
N SER A 271 -22.41 18.77 -44.35
CA SER A 271 -23.79 18.89 -44.85
C SER A 271 -23.98 20.03 -45.85
N GLU A 272 -23.29 21.15 -45.67
CA GLU A 272 -23.38 22.30 -46.56
C GLU A 272 -22.69 22.04 -47.91
N VAL A 273 -21.53 21.37 -47.87
CA VAL A 273 -20.81 20.94 -49.08
C VAL A 273 -21.65 19.92 -49.84
N GLU A 274 -22.23 18.95 -49.13
CA GLU A 274 -23.11 17.94 -49.71
C GLU A 274 -24.34 18.54 -50.41
N ALA A 275 -25.02 19.50 -49.76
CA ALA A 275 -26.16 20.19 -50.37
C ALA A 275 -25.77 20.95 -51.64
N ARG A 276 -24.60 21.60 -51.65
CA ARG A 276 -24.08 22.31 -52.83
C ARG A 276 -23.70 21.35 -53.96
N VAL A 277 -23.02 20.25 -53.65
CA VAL A 277 -22.64 19.23 -54.64
C VAL A 277 -23.89 18.60 -55.27
N ARG A 278 -24.93 18.31 -54.47
CA ARG A 278 -26.22 17.81 -54.98
C ARG A 278 -26.90 18.82 -55.92
N GLY A 279 -26.97 20.09 -55.53
CA GLY A 279 -27.53 21.13 -56.39
C GLY A 279 -26.75 21.32 -57.69
N LEU A 280 -25.42 21.19 -57.67
CA LEU A 280 -24.59 21.18 -58.87
C LEU A 280 -24.90 19.95 -59.74
N HIS A 281 -24.99 18.76 -59.13
CA HIS A 281 -25.28 17.50 -59.82
C HIS A 281 -26.61 17.54 -60.57
N GLU A 282 -27.64 18.13 -59.98
CA GLU A 282 -28.97 18.30 -60.60
C GLU A 282 -28.93 19.24 -61.81
N ARG A 283 -28.07 20.28 -61.79
CA ARG A 283 -27.92 21.25 -62.88
C ARG A 283 -27.09 20.74 -64.07
N VAL A 284 -26.27 19.71 -63.87
CA VAL A 284 -25.43 19.09 -64.92
C VAL A 284 -25.96 17.75 -65.42
N ARG A 285 -27.14 17.36 -64.96
CA ARG A 285 -27.83 16.14 -65.40
C ARG A 285 -28.55 16.36 -66.72
#